data_AF-A0A0P0RE86-F1
#
_entry.id   AF-A0A0P0RE86-F1
#
_cell.length_a   1.000
_cell.length_b   1.000
_cell.length_c   1.000
_cell.angle_alpha   90.00
_cell.angle_beta   90.00
_cell.angle_gamma   90.00
#
_symmetry.space_group_name_H-M   'P 1'
#
loop_
_entity.id
_entity.type
_entity.pdbx_description
1 polymer ?
#
loop_
_entity_poly.entity_id
_entity_poly.type
_entity_poly.pdbx_seq_one_letter_code
_entity_poly.pdbx_strand_id
1 'polypeptide(L)'
;MKEPYRAVHRYPRNDSGRDFVVGDLHGCFEQLRAELEARRFDPQRDRLFAVGDLVDRGPQSDSVLEAVERYGIKSVKGNHEDVIVRWHAGEEQALSLLGNGADWLLDRADERDWVHAIAAYMASLPYLIEIETEHGLVGIVHADSPVSDWNRLVADIERERADGKTRRKAIWSRTRWKAHQPHPSPSRNTLRSLLDKARHSVRGETHAVGRIENVTAVIVGHTPVSAVTAKDNVINIDTGAVYGGKLTIMDLADLPKWIDVSPRSSVADEPGWREPVMANSAARAQTPELKADTAMAEAAASETDVALAEHPAESEIPSATAARHDDLQNEAPRLAPESRPAPEPLTPFVSNGMHITVRMSLHSMVSEGQQGTNNVATRRR
;
A
#
# COMPACT_ATOMS: atom_id res chain seq x y z
N MET A 1 11.54 -19.72 -26.83
CA MET A 1 12.58 -19.74 -25.76
C MET A 1 12.02 -18.90 -24.62
N LYS A 2 12.05 -19.37 -23.36
CA LYS A 2 11.66 -18.52 -22.23
C LYS A 2 12.74 -17.44 -22.06
N GLU A 3 12.34 -16.18 -21.90
CA GLU A 3 13.26 -15.10 -21.59
C GLU A 3 14.10 -15.45 -20.35
N PRO A 4 15.40 -15.12 -20.33
CA PRO A 4 16.23 -15.35 -19.15
C PRO A 4 15.71 -14.52 -17.97
N TYR A 5 15.70 -15.11 -16.77
CA TYR A 5 15.34 -14.40 -15.55
C TYR A 5 16.20 -13.15 -15.36
N ARG A 6 15.55 -12.04 -15.00
CA ARG A 6 16.16 -10.76 -14.66
C ARG A 6 15.88 -10.47 -13.20
N ALA A 7 16.93 -10.18 -12.43
CA ALA A 7 16.78 -9.84 -11.02
C ALA A 7 16.41 -8.38 -10.81
N VAL A 8 16.58 -7.55 -11.84
CA VAL A 8 16.28 -6.13 -11.85
C VAL A 8 15.41 -5.82 -13.06
N HIS A 9 14.27 -5.21 -12.82
CA HIS A 9 13.37 -4.75 -13.88
C HIS A 9 13.39 -3.23 -13.96
N ARG A 10 13.53 -2.67 -15.16
CA ARG A 10 13.54 -1.23 -15.38
C ARG A 10 12.32 -0.80 -16.17
N TYR A 11 11.71 0.30 -15.73
CA TYR A 11 10.54 0.89 -16.33
C TYR A 11 10.86 2.34 -16.72
N PRO A 12 10.63 2.73 -17.99
CA PRO A 12 10.75 4.12 -18.39
C PRO A 12 9.68 4.96 -17.70
N ARG A 13 9.85 6.28 -17.78
CA ARG A 13 8.87 7.24 -17.28
C ARG A 13 7.48 6.96 -17.83
N ASN A 14 6.47 7.04 -16.96
CA ASN A 14 5.08 7.01 -17.39
C ASN A 14 4.66 8.40 -17.84
N ASP A 15 4.64 8.63 -19.15
CA ASP A 15 4.16 9.90 -19.72
C ASP A 15 2.63 9.91 -19.94
N SER A 16 1.95 8.81 -19.64
CA SER A 16 0.51 8.60 -19.95
C SER A 16 -0.41 8.57 -18.74
N GLY A 17 0.14 8.44 -17.53
CA GLY A 17 -0.59 8.36 -16.26
C GLY A 17 0.34 8.48 -15.06
N ARG A 18 -0.13 8.01 -13.89
CA ARG A 18 0.58 8.13 -12.61
C ARG A 18 1.29 6.83 -12.25
N ASP A 19 2.39 6.95 -11.52
CA ASP A 19 3.08 5.80 -10.93
C ASP A 19 2.91 5.82 -9.42
N PHE A 20 2.40 4.69 -8.90
CA PHE A 20 2.16 4.49 -7.49
C PHE A 20 3.03 3.37 -6.94
N VAL A 21 3.43 3.49 -5.66
CA VAL A 21 4.07 2.40 -4.92
C VAL A 21 3.26 2.04 -3.69
N VAL A 22 2.93 0.76 -3.53
CA VAL A 22 2.19 0.21 -2.39
C VAL A 22 3.13 -0.56 -1.45
N GLY A 23 2.92 -0.37 -0.14
CA GLY A 23 3.61 -1.09 0.92
C GLY A 23 3.23 -2.58 0.98
N ASP A 24 3.75 -3.29 1.98
CA ASP A 24 3.50 -4.71 2.23
C ASP A 24 1.99 -4.99 2.29
N LEU A 25 1.51 -5.88 1.42
CA LEU A 25 0.08 -6.16 1.27
C LEU A 25 -0.38 -7.22 2.25
N HIS A 26 0.39 -8.30 2.42
CA HIS A 26 0.09 -9.39 3.35
C HIS A 26 -1.39 -9.82 3.32
N GLY A 27 -1.94 -10.10 2.13
CA GLY A 27 -3.33 -10.52 2.00
C GLY A 27 -4.39 -9.49 2.40
N CYS A 28 -4.07 -8.19 2.49
CA CYS A 28 -5.00 -7.11 2.82
C CYS A 28 -5.75 -6.57 1.59
N PHE A 29 -6.45 -7.45 0.86
CA PHE A 29 -7.12 -7.08 -0.40
C PHE A 29 -8.17 -5.97 -0.24
N GLU A 30 -9.00 -6.00 0.80
CA GLU A 30 -10.01 -4.93 0.98
C GLU A 30 -9.39 -3.54 1.15
N GLN A 31 -8.24 -3.45 1.85
CA GLN A 31 -7.52 -2.18 1.97
C GLN A 31 -6.95 -1.75 0.62
N LEU A 32 -6.34 -2.68 -0.14
CA LEU A 32 -5.85 -2.39 -1.49
C LEU A 32 -6.97 -1.86 -2.40
N ARG A 33 -8.12 -2.56 -2.43
CA ARG A 33 -9.29 -2.15 -3.21
C ARG A 33 -9.76 -0.74 -2.84
N ALA A 34 -9.90 -0.46 -1.54
CA ALA A 34 -10.34 0.85 -1.06
C ALA A 34 -9.35 1.97 -1.43
N GLU A 35 -8.05 1.74 -1.30
CA GLU A 35 -7.03 2.74 -1.63
C GLU A 35 -6.95 3.03 -3.14
N LEU A 36 -7.14 2.01 -3.99
CA LEU A 36 -7.22 2.17 -5.45
C LEU A 36 -8.47 2.92 -5.87
N GLU A 37 -9.62 2.60 -5.27
CA GLU A 37 -10.88 3.30 -5.51
C GLU A 37 -10.80 4.77 -5.10
N ALA A 38 -10.27 5.06 -3.91
CA ALA A 38 -10.09 6.41 -3.40
C ALA A 38 -9.20 7.28 -4.30
N ARG A 39 -8.19 6.69 -4.95
CA ARG A 39 -7.28 7.37 -5.89
C ARG A 39 -7.81 7.43 -7.32
N ARG A 40 -8.95 6.80 -7.59
CA ARG A 40 -9.50 6.60 -8.94
C ARG A 40 -8.42 6.00 -9.85
N PHE A 41 -7.79 4.93 -9.40
CA PHE A 41 -6.74 4.26 -10.14
C PHE A 41 -7.27 3.76 -11.49
N ASP A 42 -6.60 4.12 -12.57
CA ASP A 42 -6.93 3.71 -13.93
C ASP A 42 -5.87 2.73 -14.45
N PRO A 43 -6.12 1.42 -14.49
CA PRO A 43 -5.13 0.43 -14.93
C PRO A 43 -4.71 0.57 -16.41
N GLN A 44 -5.41 1.38 -17.20
CA GLN A 44 -5.01 1.65 -18.59
C GLN A 44 -3.92 2.73 -18.70
N ARG A 45 -3.72 3.53 -17.64
CA ARG A 45 -2.84 4.70 -17.65
C ARG A 45 -1.87 4.70 -16.48
N ASP A 46 -2.36 4.36 -15.31
CA ASP A 46 -1.60 4.31 -14.08
C ASP A 46 -0.87 2.97 -13.93
N ARG A 47 0.27 3.00 -13.23
CA ARG A 47 1.02 1.79 -12.86
C ARG A 47 1.11 1.70 -11.35
N LEU A 48 0.90 0.50 -10.82
CA LEU A 48 1.12 0.19 -9.41
C LEU A 48 2.31 -0.74 -9.26
N PHE A 49 3.24 -0.35 -8.39
CA PHE A 49 4.40 -1.12 -8.01
C PHE A 49 4.30 -1.53 -6.54
N ALA A 50 4.63 -2.77 -6.18
CA ALA A 50 4.60 -3.24 -4.80
C ALA A 50 6.02 -3.49 -4.27
N VAL A 51 6.24 -3.19 -2.99
CA VAL A 51 7.52 -3.43 -2.30
C VAL A 51 7.74 -4.89 -1.91
N GLY A 52 6.89 -5.83 -2.36
CA GLY A 52 6.94 -7.25 -1.99
C GLY A 52 5.95 -7.60 -0.87
N ASP A 53 6.09 -8.81 -0.33
CA ASP A 53 5.24 -9.34 0.74
C ASP A 53 3.75 -9.18 0.39
N LEU A 54 3.39 -9.79 -0.75
CA LEU A 54 2.05 -9.77 -1.30
C LEU A 54 1.09 -10.62 -0.46
N VAL A 55 1.62 -11.73 0.05
CA VAL A 55 0.88 -12.83 0.67
C VAL A 55 1.28 -13.04 2.13
N ASP A 56 0.67 -14.05 2.73
CA ASP A 56 0.80 -14.46 4.14
C ASP A 56 0.21 -13.45 5.13
N ARG A 57 0.02 -13.92 6.37
CA ARG A 57 -0.53 -13.22 7.54
C ARG A 57 -2.00 -12.82 7.42
N GLY A 58 -2.37 -12.10 6.37
CA GLY A 58 -3.73 -11.65 6.17
C GLY A 58 -4.61 -12.71 5.48
N PRO A 59 -5.94 -12.55 5.55
CA PRO A 59 -6.86 -13.61 5.15
C PRO A 59 -7.13 -13.69 3.64
N GLN A 60 -6.68 -12.72 2.84
CA GLN A 60 -7.05 -12.61 1.41
C GLN A 60 -5.85 -12.66 0.47
N SER A 61 -4.83 -13.50 0.77
CA SER A 61 -3.67 -13.72 -0.11
C SER A 61 -4.07 -14.06 -1.55
N ASP A 62 -5.04 -14.97 -1.72
CA ASP A 62 -5.57 -15.35 -3.03
C ASP A 62 -6.15 -14.13 -3.79
N SER A 63 -6.97 -13.31 -3.13
CA SER A 63 -7.55 -12.10 -3.73
C SER A 63 -6.50 -11.04 -4.07
N VAL A 64 -5.42 -10.94 -3.29
CA VAL A 64 -4.28 -10.08 -3.63
C VAL A 64 -3.61 -10.56 -4.91
N LEU A 65 -3.36 -11.86 -5.06
CA LEU A 65 -2.75 -12.40 -6.28
C LEU A 65 -3.64 -12.21 -7.52
N GLU A 66 -4.96 -12.39 -7.39
CA GLU A 66 -5.92 -12.05 -8.45
C GLU A 66 -5.87 -10.56 -8.82
N ALA A 67 -5.75 -9.67 -7.82
CA ALA A 67 -5.63 -8.23 -8.04
C ALA A 67 -4.31 -7.87 -8.75
N VAL A 68 -3.23 -8.55 -8.40
CA VAL A 68 -1.93 -8.38 -9.05
C VAL A 68 -2.01 -8.68 -10.54
N GLU A 69 -2.66 -9.78 -10.92
CA GLU A 69 -2.89 -10.11 -12.32
C GLU A 69 -3.83 -9.10 -13.00
N ARG A 70 -4.99 -8.83 -12.39
CA ARG A 70 -6.03 -7.96 -12.95
C ARG A 70 -5.56 -6.54 -13.22
N TYR A 71 -4.83 -5.94 -12.28
CA TYR A 71 -4.34 -4.56 -12.39
C TYR A 71 -2.91 -4.49 -12.93
N GLY A 72 -2.30 -5.63 -13.27
CA GLY A 72 -0.92 -5.72 -13.71
C GLY A 72 0.05 -5.10 -12.73
N ILE A 73 -0.10 -5.37 -11.42
CA ILE A 73 0.76 -4.84 -10.36
C ILE A 73 2.18 -5.43 -10.53
N LYS A 74 3.20 -4.58 -10.46
CA LYS A 74 4.61 -5.01 -10.59
C LYS A 74 5.25 -5.08 -9.21
N SER A 75 5.61 -6.27 -8.73
CA SER A 75 6.18 -6.43 -7.39
C SER A 75 7.68 -6.74 -7.44
N VAL A 76 8.44 -6.24 -6.47
CA VAL A 76 9.70 -6.88 -6.09
C VAL A 76 9.42 -8.13 -5.24
N LYS A 77 10.41 -9.01 -5.11
CA LYS A 77 10.36 -10.20 -4.26
C LYS A 77 10.54 -9.78 -2.79
N GLY A 78 9.57 -10.09 -1.95
CA GLY A 78 9.67 -9.97 -0.50
C GLY A 78 10.31 -11.18 0.15
N ASN A 79 10.49 -11.14 1.48
CA ASN A 79 11.01 -12.29 2.19
C ASN A 79 9.99 -13.41 2.33
N HIS A 80 8.69 -13.09 2.35
CA HIS A 80 7.64 -14.11 2.40
C HIS A 80 7.61 -14.92 1.09
N GLU A 81 7.73 -14.25 -0.05
CA GLU A 81 7.88 -14.93 -1.34
C GLU A 81 9.14 -15.82 -1.42
N ASP A 82 10.29 -15.36 -0.91
CA ASP A 82 11.53 -16.17 -0.87
C ASP A 82 11.38 -17.43 -0.01
N VAL A 83 10.69 -17.35 1.13
CA VAL A 83 10.43 -18.50 2.00
C VAL A 83 9.56 -19.54 1.31
N ILE A 84 8.52 -19.12 0.59
CA ILE A 84 7.66 -20.02 -0.22
C ILE A 84 8.48 -20.73 -1.31
N VAL A 85 9.32 -19.97 -2.04
CA VAL A 85 10.18 -20.53 -3.10
C VAL A 85 11.13 -21.59 -2.52
N ARG A 86 11.77 -21.29 -1.39
CA ARG A 86 12.73 -22.20 -0.76
C ARG A 86 12.06 -23.41 -0.15
N TRP A 87 10.86 -23.29 0.39
CA TRP A 87 10.09 -24.43 0.87
C TRP A 87 9.70 -25.37 -0.27
N HIS A 88 9.20 -24.82 -1.38
CA HIS A 88 8.90 -25.60 -2.56
C HIS A 88 10.15 -26.30 -3.15
N ALA A 89 11.34 -25.69 -2.99
CA ALA A 89 12.63 -26.30 -3.37
C ALA A 89 13.17 -27.32 -2.36
N GLY A 90 12.51 -27.52 -1.21
CA GLY A 90 12.97 -28.42 -0.14
C GLY A 90 14.08 -27.84 0.75
N GLU A 91 14.35 -26.53 0.67
CA GLU A 91 15.37 -25.81 1.43
C GLU A 91 14.83 -25.15 2.70
N GLU A 92 13.50 -25.13 2.88
CA GLU A 92 12.81 -24.60 4.06
C GLU A 92 11.74 -25.56 4.55
N GLN A 93 11.48 -25.52 5.85
CA GLN A 93 10.51 -26.40 6.50
C GLN A 93 9.11 -25.76 6.51
N ALA A 94 8.05 -26.57 6.40
CA ALA A 94 6.66 -26.10 6.48
C ALA A 94 6.37 -25.32 7.77
N LEU A 95 7.05 -25.63 8.88
CA LEU A 95 6.92 -24.89 10.14
C LEU A 95 7.35 -23.41 10.02
N SER A 96 8.32 -23.11 9.16
CA SER A 96 8.76 -21.74 8.85
C SER A 96 7.62 -20.95 8.19
N LEU A 97 6.92 -21.59 7.24
CA LEU A 97 5.79 -21.02 6.52
C LEU A 97 4.59 -20.78 7.46
N LEU A 98 4.26 -21.76 8.31
CA LEU A 98 3.24 -21.60 9.35
C LEU A 98 3.54 -20.41 10.27
N GLY A 99 4.80 -20.27 10.70
CA GLY A 99 5.22 -19.13 11.54
C GLY A 99 5.09 -17.76 10.84
N ASN A 100 5.06 -17.75 9.51
CA ASN A 100 4.88 -16.55 8.69
C ASN A 100 3.40 -16.28 8.34
N GLY A 101 2.47 -17.19 8.66
CA GLY A 101 1.05 -17.06 8.35
C GLY A 101 0.70 -17.51 6.93
N ALA A 102 1.38 -18.53 6.41
CA ALA A 102 1.14 -19.10 5.08
C ALA A 102 0.07 -20.21 5.07
N ASP A 103 -0.88 -20.20 6.02
CA ASP A 103 -1.97 -21.17 6.13
C ASP A 103 -2.74 -21.31 4.81
N TRP A 104 -2.99 -20.19 4.13
CA TRP A 104 -3.65 -20.12 2.81
C TRP A 104 -2.99 -21.01 1.73
N LEU A 105 -1.67 -21.18 1.79
CA LEU A 105 -0.91 -22.03 0.87
C LEU A 105 -0.87 -23.48 1.38
N LEU A 106 -0.66 -23.66 2.69
CA LEU A 106 -0.44 -24.98 3.30
C LEU A 106 -1.72 -25.80 3.40
N ASP A 107 -2.87 -25.17 3.61
CA ASP A 107 -4.19 -25.83 3.58
C ASP A 107 -4.48 -26.46 2.20
N ARG A 108 -3.77 -25.99 1.16
CA ARG A 108 -3.88 -26.43 -0.23
C ARG A 108 -2.61 -27.13 -0.71
N ALA A 109 -1.75 -27.60 0.21
CA ALA A 109 -0.46 -28.22 -0.14
C ALA A 109 -0.61 -29.47 -1.04
N ASP A 110 -1.75 -30.16 -0.99
CA ASP A 110 -2.05 -31.31 -1.85
C ASP A 110 -2.38 -30.91 -3.31
N GLU A 111 -2.71 -29.64 -3.57
CA GLU A 111 -2.92 -29.10 -4.92
C GLU A 111 -1.59 -28.79 -5.63
N ARG A 112 -0.82 -29.84 -5.92
CA ARG A 112 0.59 -29.73 -6.38
C ARG A 112 0.81 -28.78 -7.56
N ASP A 113 -0.04 -28.84 -8.58
CA ASP A 113 0.10 -27.97 -9.76
C ASP A 113 -0.14 -26.51 -9.43
N TRP A 114 -1.10 -26.22 -8.56
CA TRP A 114 -1.40 -24.87 -8.10
C TRP A 114 -0.25 -24.34 -7.23
N VAL A 115 0.22 -25.12 -6.24
CA VAL A 115 1.37 -24.75 -5.41
C VAL A 115 2.63 -24.50 -6.26
N HIS A 116 2.87 -25.36 -7.26
CA HIS A 116 3.98 -25.18 -8.19
C HIS A 116 3.86 -23.87 -8.98
N ALA A 117 2.66 -23.53 -9.47
CA ALA A 117 2.42 -22.28 -10.18
C ALA A 117 2.67 -21.05 -9.28
N ILE A 118 2.21 -21.08 -8.03
CA ILE A 118 2.47 -20.04 -7.04
C ILE A 118 3.97 -19.90 -6.80
N ALA A 119 4.68 -20.98 -6.48
CA ALA A 119 6.11 -20.93 -6.23
C ALA A 119 6.90 -20.46 -7.47
N ALA A 120 6.49 -20.86 -8.67
CA ALA A 120 7.09 -20.38 -9.92
C ALA A 120 6.88 -18.88 -10.14
N TYR A 121 5.68 -18.37 -9.85
CA TYR A 121 5.40 -16.94 -9.88
C TYR A 121 6.26 -16.19 -8.85
N MET A 122 6.29 -16.64 -7.59
CA MET A 122 7.12 -16.04 -6.55
C MET A 122 8.61 -16.06 -6.91
N ALA A 123 9.10 -17.13 -7.54
CA ALA A 123 10.47 -17.23 -8.02
C ALA A 123 10.77 -16.20 -9.14
N SER A 124 9.78 -15.91 -9.98
CA SER A 124 9.93 -15.00 -11.13
C SER A 124 10.03 -13.50 -10.77
N LEU A 125 9.60 -13.10 -9.57
CA LEU A 125 9.64 -11.69 -9.15
C LEU A 125 11.08 -11.15 -9.11
N PRO A 126 11.35 -9.93 -9.62
CA PRO A 126 12.67 -9.31 -9.50
C PRO A 126 12.99 -8.94 -8.05
N TYR A 127 14.26 -8.82 -7.70
CA TYR A 127 14.67 -8.27 -6.40
C TYR A 127 14.62 -6.75 -6.36
N LEU A 128 14.85 -6.09 -7.51
CA LEU A 128 14.81 -4.64 -7.64
C LEU A 128 13.91 -4.20 -8.78
N ILE A 129 13.26 -3.06 -8.61
CA ILE A 129 12.60 -2.33 -9.69
C ILE A 129 13.24 -0.94 -9.79
N GLU A 130 13.51 -0.51 -11.02
CA GLU A 130 13.95 0.85 -11.35
C GLU A 130 12.84 1.57 -12.14
N ILE A 131 12.51 2.78 -11.72
CA ILE A 131 11.49 3.61 -12.38
C ILE A 131 12.11 4.97 -12.68
N GLU A 132 12.11 5.36 -13.95
CA GLU A 132 12.47 6.72 -14.34
C GLU A 132 11.29 7.66 -14.02
N THR A 133 11.56 8.77 -13.34
CA THR A 133 10.55 9.78 -13.00
C THR A 133 11.05 11.16 -13.39
N GLU A 134 10.18 12.17 -13.29
CA GLU A 134 10.61 13.57 -13.47
C GLU A 134 11.59 14.06 -12.40
N HIS A 135 11.64 13.39 -11.24
CA HIS A 135 12.58 13.66 -10.16
C HIS A 135 13.88 12.84 -10.30
N GLY A 136 14.02 12.06 -11.37
CA GLY A 136 15.15 11.15 -11.59
C GLY A 136 14.81 9.69 -11.28
N LEU A 137 15.83 8.88 -11.08
CA LEU A 137 15.69 7.42 -10.92
C LEU A 137 15.15 7.08 -9.52
N VAL A 138 14.09 6.29 -9.45
CA VAL A 138 13.55 5.71 -8.22
C VAL A 138 13.82 4.22 -8.21
N GLY A 139 14.42 3.74 -7.12
CA GLY A 139 14.63 2.33 -6.85
C GLY A 139 13.57 1.78 -5.91
N ILE A 140 13.13 0.55 -6.13
CA ILE A 140 12.31 -0.22 -5.19
C ILE A 140 13.09 -1.47 -4.79
N VAL A 141 13.17 -1.73 -3.50
CA VAL A 141 13.76 -2.93 -2.91
C VAL A 141 12.97 -3.27 -1.64
N HIS A 142 12.73 -4.55 -1.37
CA HIS A 142 11.80 -4.91 -0.30
C HIS A 142 12.21 -4.40 1.09
N ALA A 143 13.44 -4.64 1.53
CA ALA A 143 13.84 -4.34 2.92
C ALA A 143 14.80 -3.15 3.04
N ASP A 144 15.97 -3.22 2.40
CA ASP A 144 17.00 -2.18 2.49
C ASP A 144 18.11 -2.39 1.45
N SER A 145 18.85 -1.32 1.12
CA SER A 145 20.10 -1.46 0.36
C SER A 145 21.26 -1.83 1.29
N PRO A 146 21.97 -2.97 1.07
CA PRO A 146 23.16 -3.32 1.84
C PRO A 146 24.40 -2.47 1.53
N VAL A 147 24.40 -1.75 0.41
CA VAL A 147 25.51 -0.91 -0.07
C VAL A 147 25.05 0.53 -0.28
N SER A 148 25.97 1.49 -0.28
CA SER A 148 25.65 2.93 -0.35
C SER A 148 25.51 3.46 -1.78
N ASP A 149 25.59 2.60 -2.80
CA ASP A 149 25.57 2.97 -4.22
C ASP A 149 24.58 2.07 -4.95
N TRP A 150 23.59 2.68 -5.61
CA TRP A 150 22.51 1.95 -6.28
C TRP A 150 23.01 1.15 -7.49
N ASN A 151 23.91 1.71 -8.31
CA ASN A 151 24.45 1.01 -9.47
C ASN A 151 25.25 -0.23 -9.06
N ARG A 152 26.00 -0.13 -7.96
CA ARG A 152 26.67 -1.28 -7.36
C ARG A 152 25.67 -2.33 -6.87
N LEU A 153 24.59 -1.91 -6.20
CA LEU A 153 23.54 -2.83 -5.76
C LEU A 153 22.95 -3.59 -6.95
N VAL A 154 22.58 -2.89 -8.03
CA VAL A 154 22.05 -3.48 -9.26
C VAL A 154 23.02 -4.52 -9.84
N ALA A 155 24.30 -4.16 -9.96
CA ALA A 155 25.33 -5.08 -10.49
C ALA A 155 25.53 -6.33 -9.61
N ASP A 156 25.51 -6.16 -8.28
CA ASP A 156 25.65 -7.27 -7.33
C ASP A 156 24.41 -8.19 -7.37
N ILE A 157 23.20 -7.62 -7.42
CA ILE A 157 21.93 -8.38 -7.48
C ILE A 157 21.79 -9.16 -8.79
N GLU A 158 22.14 -8.58 -9.95
CA GLU A 158 22.10 -9.28 -11.24
C GLU A 158 23.08 -10.46 -11.29
N ARG A 159 24.27 -10.30 -10.70
CA ARG A 159 25.31 -11.35 -10.71
C ARG A 159 25.08 -12.48 -9.70
N GLU A 160 24.48 -12.18 -8.57
CA GLU A 160 24.31 -13.16 -7.49
C GLU A 160 23.33 -14.28 -7.87
N ARG A 161 23.54 -15.46 -7.29
CA ARG A 161 22.54 -16.53 -7.26
C ARG A 161 21.49 -16.21 -6.19
N ALA A 162 20.37 -16.94 -6.16
CA ALA A 162 19.28 -16.71 -5.20
C ALA A 162 19.72 -16.75 -3.72
N ASP A 163 20.72 -17.57 -3.38
CA ASP A 163 21.34 -17.68 -2.05
C ASP A 163 22.44 -16.64 -1.76
N GLY A 164 22.63 -15.69 -2.69
CA GLY A 164 23.58 -14.60 -2.57
C GLY A 164 23.33 -13.71 -1.35
N LYS A 165 24.42 -13.23 -0.74
CA LYS A 165 24.34 -12.42 0.49
C LYS A 165 23.69 -11.07 0.27
N THR A 166 23.91 -10.46 -0.90
CA THR A 166 23.32 -9.15 -1.24
C THR A 166 21.83 -9.30 -1.45
N ARG A 167 21.38 -10.30 -2.23
CA ARG A 167 19.96 -10.64 -2.39
C ARG A 167 19.28 -10.94 -1.06
N ARG A 168 19.93 -11.74 -0.20
CA ARG A 168 19.42 -12.03 1.15
C ARG A 168 19.29 -10.76 1.98
N LYS A 169 20.31 -9.89 2.01
CA LYS A 169 20.22 -8.61 2.76
C LYS A 169 19.15 -7.68 2.19
N ALA A 170 18.98 -7.64 0.87
CA ALA A 170 18.01 -6.78 0.18
C ALA A 170 16.54 -7.04 0.59
N ILE A 171 16.23 -8.29 0.98
CA ILE A 171 14.87 -8.67 1.40
C ILE A 171 14.75 -8.96 2.90
N TRP A 172 15.85 -9.04 3.68
CA TRP A 172 15.76 -9.36 5.12
C TRP A 172 16.28 -8.26 6.06
N SER A 173 17.09 -7.32 5.57
CA SER A 173 17.76 -6.35 6.44
C SER A 173 16.77 -5.41 7.14
N ARG A 174 16.88 -5.31 8.46
CA ARG A 174 16.16 -4.29 9.25
C ARG A 174 17.09 -3.21 9.81
N THR A 175 18.35 -3.18 9.38
CA THR A 175 19.41 -2.41 10.05
C THR A 175 19.14 -0.90 10.08
N ARG A 176 18.64 -0.33 8.97
CA ARG A 176 18.26 1.10 8.90
C ARG A 176 17.15 1.48 9.87
N TRP A 177 16.21 0.56 10.09
CA TRP A 177 14.95 0.81 10.80
C TRP A 177 14.92 0.30 12.25
N LYS A 178 16.05 -0.18 12.79
CA LYS A 178 16.14 -0.74 14.17
C LYS A 178 15.57 0.17 15.27
N ALA A 179 15.71 1.49 15.13
CA ALA A 179 15.18 2.46 16.10
C ALA A 179 13.64 2.59 16.08
N HIS A 180 12.99 2.16 15.00
CA HIS A 180 11.54 2.25 14.80
C HIS A 180 10.82 0.92 15.04
N GLN A 181 11.56 -0.14 15.39
CA GLN A 181 10.93 -1.40 15.76
C GLN A 181 10.22 -1.23 17.11
N PRO A 182 8.93 -1.61 17.23
CA PRO A 182 8.30 -1.70 18.53
C PRO A 182 9.10 -2.70 19.37
N HIS A 183 9.53 -2.28 20.58
CA HIS A 183 10.22 -3.19 21.49
C HIS A 183 9.34 -4.40 21.77
N PRO A 184 9.80 -5.65 21.52
CA PRO A 184 9.07 -6.80 22.00
C PRO A 184 9.07 -6.79 23.53
N SER A 185 7.93 -7.07 24.14
CA SER A 185 7.85 -7.34 25.58
C SER A 185 8.85 -8.47 25.93
N PRO A 186 9.66 -8.32 27.00
CA PRO A 186 10.78 -9.22 27.22
C PRO A 186 10.31 -10.64 27.56
N SER A 187 10.61 -11.59 26.68
CA SER A 187 10.54 -13.03 26.96
C SER A 187 11.83 -13.51 27.63
N ARG A 188 11.75 -14.53 28.50
CA ARG A 188 12.85 -15.02 29.37
C ARG A 188 14.10 -15.55 28.64
N ASN A 189 14.14 -15.55 27.30
CA ASN A 189 15.25 -16.07 26.49
C ASN A 189 16.25 -14.99 26.00
N THR A 190 16.12 -13.73 26.45
CA THR A 190 16.93 -12.59 25.96
C THR A 190 18.44 -12.76 26.17
N LEU A 191 18.87 -13.41 27.26
CA LEU A 191 20.29 -13.54 27.63
C LEU A 191 21.10 -14.39 26.64
N ARG A 192 20.50 -15.44 26.06
CA ARG A 192 21.16 -16.28 25.06
C ARG A 192 21.31 -15.54 23.72
N SER A 193 20.27 -14.78 23.34
CA SER A 193 20.30 -13.94 22.12
C SER A 193 21.32 -12.81 22.23
N LEU A 194 21.57 -12.27 23.43
CA LEU A 194 22.55 -11.22 23.66
C LEU A 194 23.99 -11.78 23.55
N LEU A 195 24.23 -12.99 24.04
CA LEU A 195 25.53 -13.66 23.90
C LEU A 195 25.84 -14.04 22.45
N ASP A 196 24.84 -14.50 21.69
CA ASP A 196 25.01 -14.83 20.26
C ASP A 196 25.21 -13.56 19.42
N LYS A 197 24.53 -12.45 19.75
CA LYS A 197 24.76 -11.14 19.12
C LYS A 197 26.17 -10.60 19.38
N ALA A 198 26.70 -10.78 20.59
CA ALA A 198 28.06 -10.36 20.93
C ALA A 198 29.13 -11.15 20.14
N ARG A 199 28.87 -12.44 19.84
CA ARG A 199 29.78 -13.27 19.05
C ARG A 199 29.77 -12.96 17.56
N HIS A 200 28.66 -12.47 17.02
CA HIS A 200 28.55 -12.11 15.59
C HIS A 200 28.91 -10.65 15.28
N SER A 201 29.09 -9.79 16.28
CA SER A 201 29.42 -8.37 16.10
C SER A 201 30.86 -8.08 15.65
N VAL A 202 31.70 -9.11 15.43
CA VAL A 202 33.14 -8.97 15.16
C VAL A 202 33.51 -9.07 13.66
N ARG A 203 32.53 -9.09 12.74
CA ARG A 203 32.80 -8.95 11.29
C ARG A 203 31.95 -7.85 10.70
N GLY A 204 32.43 -6.62 10.86
CA GLY A 204 31.84 -5.41 10.32
C GLY A 204 31.95 -5.36 8.80
N GLU A 205 30.85 -5.61 8.12
CA GLU A 205 30.50 -4.90 6.90
C GLU A 205 29.44 -3.88 7.29
N THR A 206 29.80 -2.61 7.22
CA THR A 206 28.89 -1.48 7.47
C THR A 206 27.72 -1.57 6.49
N HIS A 207 26.54 -1.97 6.97
CA HIS A 207 25.30 -1.71 6.24
C HIS A 207 25.23 -0.21 5.96
N ALA A 208 24.98 0.19 4.72
CA ALA A 208 24.91 1.59 4.36
C ALA A 208 23.70 2.26 5.02
N VAL A 209 23.86 2.84 6.21
CA VAL A 209 22.74 3.42 6.98
C VAL A 209 22.44 4.89 6.61
N GLY A 210 23.17 5.45 5.64
CA GLY A 210 23.02 6.81 5.12
C GLY A 210 22.33 6.85 3.75
N ARG A 211 22.47 7.98 3.04
CA ARG A 211 22.01 8.18 1.66
C ARG A 211 22.53 7.09 0.72
N ILE A 212 21.71 6.70 -0.25
CA ILE A 212 22.08 5.82 -1.35
C ILE A 212 22.41 6.68 -2.57
N GLU A 213 23.64 6.58 -3.05
CA GLU A 213 24.13 7.32 -4.21
C GLU A 213 23.63 6.73 -5.53
N ASN A 214 23.68 7.54 -6.59
CA ASN A 214 23.25 7.17 -7.95
C ASN A 214 21.78 6.76 -8.10
N VAL A 215 20.94 7.24 -7.19
CA VAL A 215 19.48 7.13 -7.24
C VAL A 215 18.85 8.35 -6.54
N THR A 216 17.71 8.81 -7.01
CA THR A 216 16.98 9.92 -6.38
C THR A 216 16.37 9.43 -5.07
N ALA A 217 15.60 8.35 -5.12
CA ALA A 217 14.90 7.78 -3.97
C ALA A 217 14.96 6.24 -3.98
N VAL A 218 14.96 5.62 -2.81
CA VAL A 218 14.76 4.17 -2.64
C VAL A 218 13.52 3.95 -1.79
N ILE A 219 12.53 3.25 -2.32
CA ILE A 219 11.28 2.94 -1.61
C ILE A 219 11.34 1.49 -1.11
N VAL A 220 11.01 1.30 0.17
CA VAL A 220 11.11 0.01 0.88
C VAL A 220 9.88 -0.26 1.74
N GLY A 221 9.75 -1.51 2.19
CA GLY A 221 8.75 -1.99 3.15
C GLY A 221 9.38 -2.81 4.27
N HIS A 222 8.85 -4.02 4.54
CA HIS A 222 9.38 -5.08 5.44
C HIS A 222 9.42 -4.81 6.94
N THR A 223 9.73 -3.57 7.32
CA THR A 223 9.76 -3.15 8.73
C THR A 223 8.60 -2.21 8.98
N PRO A 224 7.53 -2.67 9.65
CA PRO A 224 6.38 -1.83 9.90
C PRO A 224 6.76 -0.57 10.67
N VAL A 225 6.30 0.57 10.17
CA VAL A 225 6.40 1.90 10.80
C VAL A 225 5.00 2.46 11.03
N SER A 226 4.82 3.32 12.02
CA SER A 226 3.49 3.89 12.35
C SER A 226 2.97 4.88 11.30
N ALA A 227 3.88 5.47 10.53
CA ALA A 227 3.62 6.35 9.41
C ALA A 227 4.78 6.25 8.41
N VAL A 228 4.54 6.65 7.15
CA VAL A 228 5.59 6.75 6.14
C VAL A 228 6.77 7.53 6.70
N THR A 229 7.96 6.95 6.62
CA THR A 229 9.16 7.47 7.28
C THR A 229 10.31 7.52 6.29
N ALA A 230 10.99 8.66 6.20
CA ALA A 230 12.17 8.82 5.35
C ALA A 230 13.46 8.96 6.18
N LYS A 231 14.50 8.27 5.73
CA LYS A 231 15.87 8.47 6.21
C LYS A 231 16.78 8.74 5.02
N ASP A 232 17.35 9.93 4.97
CA ASP A 232 18.06 10.44 3.79
C ASP A 232 17.17 10.37 2.55
N ASN A 233 17.52 9.55 1.55
CA ASN A 233 16.69 9.29 0.37
C ASN A 233 16.04 7.90 0.34
N VAL A 234 15.98 7.21 1.49
CA VAL A 234 15.29 5.91 1.62
C VAL A 234 13.97 6.12 2.36
N ILE A 235 12.86 5.75 1.72
CA ILE A 235 11.50 5.97 2.20
C ILE A 235 10.86 4.63 2.50
N ASN A 236 10.47 4.40 3.76
CA ASN A 236 9.71 3.23 4.16
C ASN A 236 8.21 3.53 4.15
N ILE A 237 7.47 2.71 3.40
CA ILE A 237 6.01 2.83 3.24
C ILE A 237 5.25 1.61 3.79
N ASP A 238 5.92 0.66 4.44
CA ASP A 238 5.24 -0.39 5.19
C ASP A 238 4.66 0.19 6.47
N THR A 239 3.39 0.56 6.42
CA THR A 239 2.62 1.09 7.55
C THR A 239 1.86 0.01 8.32
N GLY A 240 2.24 -1.27 8.16
CA GLY A 240 1.74 -2.38 8.96
C GLY A 240 0.25 -2.68 8.74
N ALA A 241 -0.23 -2.66 7.49
CA ALA A 241 -1.64 -2.84 7.13
C ALA A 241 -2.28 -4.09 7.77
N VAL A 242 -1.58 -5.22 7.75
CA VAL A 242 -2.05 -6.49 8.32
C VAL A 242 -2.06 -6.51 9.85
N TYR A 243 -1.34 -5.58 10.49
CA TYR A 243 -1.26 -5.45 11.95
C TYR A 243 -2.26 -4.43 12.51
N GLY A 244 -3.25 -4.02 11.72
CA GLY A 244 -4.22 -2.99 12.08
C GLY A 244 -3.76 -1.56 11.76
N GLY A 245 -2.62 -1.40 11.10
CA GLY A 245 -2.21 -0.15 10.47
C GLY A 245 -3.02 0.14 9.20
N LYS A 246 -2.61 1.16 8.46
CA LYS A 246 -3.20 1.49 7.15
C LYS A 246 -2.34 0.91 6.04
N LEU A 247 -2.94 0.55 4.91
CA LEU A 247 -2.17 0.31 3.69
C LEU A 247 -1.76 1.64 3.05
N THR A 248 -0.47 1.83 2.82
CA THR A 248 0.03 3.03 2.14
C THR A 248 0.17 2.78 0.64
N ILE A 249 -0.43 3.65 -0.16
CA ILE A 249 -0.11 3.84 -1.59
C ILE A 249 0.43 5.27 -1.78
N MET A 250 1.71 5.37 -2.13
CA MET A 250 2.43 6.61 -2.43
C MET A 250 2.36 6.92 -3.92
N ASP A 251 2.00 8.16 -4.29
CA ASP A 251 2.19 8.69 -5.65
C ASP A 251 3.65 9.13 -5.81
N LEU A 252 4.34 8.71 -6.88
CA LEU A 252 5.73 9.11 -7.11
C LEU A 252 5.88 10.61 -7.42
N ALA A 253 4.81 11.30 -7.84
CA ALA A 253 4.81 12.76 -7.93
C ALA A 253 4.95 13.46 -6.56
N ASP A 254 4.68 12.74 -5.47
CA ASP A 254 4.78 13.26 -4.10
C ASP A 254 6.17 13.10 -3.47
N LEU A 255 7.17 12.56 -4.19
CA LEU A 255 8.55 12.40 -3.69
C LEU A 255 9.13 13.67 -3.04
N PRO A 256 8.94 14.90 -3.57
CA PRO A 256 9.48 16.12 -2.96
C PRO A 256 8.91 16.42 -1.56
N LYS A 257 7.80 15.79 -1.16
CA LYS A 257 7.22 15.93 0.19
C LYS A 257 8.05 15.18 1.25
N TRP A 258 8.85 14.19 0.84
CA TRP A 258 9.53 13.26 1.73
C TRP A 258 11.04 13.47 1.77
N ILE A 259 11.62 13.81 0.62
CA ILE A 259 13.07 13.90 0.45
C ILE A 259 13.44 15.16 -0.34
N ASP A 260 14.70 15.57 -0.26
CA ASP A 260 15.21 16.59 -1.19
C ASP A 260 15.54 15.92 -2.53
N VAL A 261 14.81 16.34 -3.57
CA VAL A 261 14.96 15.85 -4.95
C VAL A 261 15.83 16.78 -5.82
N SER A 262 16.34 17.87 -5.24
CA SER A 262 17.18 18.82 -5.98
C SER A 262 18.50 18.13 -6.38
N PRO A 263 19.00 18.34 -7.61
CA PRO A 263 20.35 17.93 -7.97
C PRO A 263 21.35 18.59 -7.01
N ARG A 264 22.18 17.81 -6.31
CA ARG A 264 23.18 18.38 -5.40
C ARG A 264 24.15 19.28 -6.19
N SER A 265 24.23 20.54 -5.79
CA SER A 265 25.51 21.24 -5.80
C SER A 265 26.43 20.57 -4.77
N SER A 266 27.74 20.55 -5.03
CA SER A 266 28.77 19.71 -4.38
C SER A 266 29.05 19.93 -2.87
N VAL A 267 28.04 20.18 -2.02
CA VAL A 267 28.22 20.39 -0.58
C VAL A 267 27.45 19.31 0.19
N ALA A 268 28.13 18.69 1.15
CA ALA A 268 27.59 17.60 1.96
C ALA A 268 26.69 18.15 3.08
N ASP A 269 25.38 17.95 2.96
CA ASP A 269 24.46 18.15 4.08
C ASP A 269 24.53 16.98 5.07
N GLU A 270 24.35 17.32 6.35
CA GLU A 270 24.25 16.40 7.48
C GLU A 270 23.03 15.45 7.35
N PRO A 271 23.15 14.16 7.73
CA PRO A 271 22.06 13.19 7.67
C PRO A 271 20.96 13.54 8.69
N GLY A 272 19.74 13.76 8.21
CA GLY A 272 18.57 14.11 9.02
C GLY A 272 17.38 13.20 8.76
N TRP A 273 16.66 12.84 9.82
CA TRP A 273 15.35 12.17 9.72
C TRP A 273 14.30 13.20 9.27
N ARG A 274 13.38 12.81 8.38
CA ARG A 274 12.25 13.65 7.96
C ARG A 274 10.94 12.90 8.21
N GLU A 275 10.06 13.54 8.97
CA GLU A 275 8.65 13.17 9.13
C GLU A 275 7.78 14.00 8.15
N PRO A 276 6.57 13.54 7.80
CA PRO A 276 5.69 14.30 6.93
C PRO A 276 5.36 15.68 7.51
N VAL A 277 5.42 16.72 6.68
CA VAL A 277 4.82 18.01 7.03
C VAL A 277 3.31 17.81 7.06
N MET A 278 2.74 17.72 8.26
CA MET A 278 1.29 17.68 8.46
C MET A 278 0.67 18.88 7.76
N ALA A 279 -0.11 18.65 6.70
CA ALA A 279 -0.99 19.65 6.14
C ALA A 279 -2.08 19.96 7.16
N ASN A 280 -1.84 20.94 8.03
CA ASN A 280 -2.88 21.55 8.84
C ASN A 280 -3.90 22.20 7.90
N SER A 281 -4.97 21.48 7.57
CA SER A 281 -6.22 22.07 7.13
C SER A 281 -6.96 22.60 8.35
N ALA A 282 -6.49 23.73 8.87
CA ALA A 282 -7.27 24.58 9.76
C ALA A 282 -7.21 25.99 9.21
N ALA A 283 -8.33 26.42 8.64
CA ALA A 283 -8.54 27.75 8.11
C ALA A 283 -8.15 28.81 9.15
N ARG A 284 -7.22 29.68 8.75
CA ARG A 284 -6.74 30.82 9.51
C ARG A 284 -7.79 31.92 9.45
N ALA A 285 -8.77 31.90 10.36
CA ALA A 285 -9.57 33.08 10.65
C ALA A 285 -8.69 34.08 11.42
N GLN A 286 -8.37 35.20 10.78
CA GLN A 286 -7.67 36.32 11.38
C GLN A 286 -8.61 37.03 12.37
N THR A 287 -8.13 37.29 13.59
CA THR A 287 -8.71 38.33 14.45
C THR A 287 -7.56 39.10 15.11
N PRO A 288 -7.56 40.44 15.16
CA PRO A 288 -6.41 41.22 15.62
C PRO A 288 -6.36 41.34 17.14
N GLU A 289 -5.16 41.38 17.69
CA GLU A 289 -4.87 41.71 19.09
C GLU A 289 -5.18 43.18 19.42
N LEU A 290 -5.81 43.41 20.56
CA LEU A 290 -5.74 44.66 21.33
C LEU A 290 -5.60 44.28 22.82
N LYS A 291 -4.59 44.86 23.46
CA LYS A 291 -4.21 44.63 24.87
C LYS A 291 -4.93 45.58 25.83
N ALA A 292 -5.01 45.10 27.08
CA ALA A 292 -5.04 45.81 28.36
C ALA A 292 -6.39 46.38 28.85
N ASP A 293 -7.01 45.79 29.88
CA ASP A 293 -6.76 46.13 31.31
C ASP A 293 -7.88 45.62 32.24
N THR A 294 -7.49 45.40 33.49
CA THR A 294 -8.23 44.86 34.65
C THR A 294 -9.33 45.77 35.21
N ALA A 295 -10.49 45.21 35.65
CA ALA A 295 -11.04 45.35 37.02
C ALA A 295 -12.49 44.81 37.19
N MET A 296 -12.66 44.09 38.31
CA MET A 296 -13.79 43.75 39.19
C MET A 296 -15.27 44.13 38.90
N ALA A 297 -16.13 43.17 39.32
CA ALA A 297 -17.34 43.29 40.16
C ALA A 297 -18.77 43.19 39.53
N GLU A 298 -19.48 42.18 40.06
CA GLU A 298 -20.90 42.12 40.50
C GLU A 298 -22.10 42.10 39.52
N ALA A 299 -22.78 40.95 39.56
CA ALA A 299 -24.21 40.71 39.90
C ALA A 299 -25.38 41.15 38.99
N ALA A 300 -26.31 40.17 38.87
CA ALA A 300 -27.79 40.28 38.87
C ALA A 300 -28.54 39.89 37.58
N ALA A 301 -29.75 39.36 37.80
CA ALA A 301 -30.57 38.51 36.92
C ALA A 301 -31.62 39.27 36.09
N SER A 302 -32.15 38.60 35.04
CA SER A 302 -33.59 38.44 34.68
C SER A 302 -33.67 37.87 33.24
N GLU A 303 -34.14 36.66 32.96
CA GLU A 303 -35.54 36.16 32.83
C GLU A 303 -36.45 36.83 31.77
N THR A 304 -37.05 35.96 30.93
CA THR A 304 -38.26 36.08 30.06
C THR A 304 -38.14 36.92 28.77
N ASP A 305 -38.74 36.61 27.61
CA ASP A 305 -39.99 35.88 27.36
C ASP A 305 -40.15 35.34 25.91
N VAL A 306 -41.17 34.49 25.74
CA VAL A 306 -41.56 33.67 24.57
C VAL A 306 -42.71 34.32 23.77
N ALA A 307 -42.72 34.17 22.43
CA ALA A 307 -43.91 33.99 21.55
C ALA A 307 -43.43 33.92 20.07
N LEU A 308 -43.59 32.86 19.25
CA LEU A 308 -44.74 32.12 18.69
C LEU A 308 -45.65 32.89 17.70
N ALA A 309 -45.89 32.21 16.56
CA ALA A 309 -47.06 32.27 15.66
C ALA A 309 -47.01 33.35 14.52
N GLU A 310 -47.36 33.18 13.24
CA GLU A 310 -48.01 32.14 12.41
C GLU A 310 -47.71 32.36 10.89
N HIS A 311 -47.92 31.30 10.07
CA HIS A 311 -48.22 31.31 8.62
C HIS A 311 -49.60 31.99 8.32
N PRO A 312 -50.15 32.16 7.08
CA PRO A 312 -49.94 31.48 5.77
C PRO A 312 -49.91 32.43 4.53
N ALA A 313 -49.36 32.03 3.37
CA ALA A 313 -49.94 31.38 2.16
C ALA A 313 -50.88 32.21 1.26
N GLU A 314 -50.82 31.88 -0.05
CA GLU A 314 -51.69 32.27 -1.19
C GLU A 314 -51.44 33.64 -1.83
N SER A 315 -51.56 33.91 -3.14
CA SER A 315 -51.74 33.15 -4.40
C SER A 315 -51.71 34.19 -5.55
N GLU A 316 -51.82 33.73 -6.81
CA GLU A 316 -52.23 34.49 -8.01
C GLU A 316 -51.18 35.02 -9.02
N ILE A 317 -51.13 34.29 -10.14
CA ILE A 317 -50.82 34.64 -11.54
C ILE A 317 -52.17 35.16 -12.17
N PRO A 318 -52.32 35.79 -13.39
CA PRO A 318 -51.42 36.09 -14.53
C PRO A 318 -51.56 37.51 -15.14
N SER A 319 -50.73 37.85 -16.13
CA SER A 319 -51.23 38.35 -17.43
C SER A 319 -50.14 38.44 -18.51
N ALA A 320 -50.49 38.00 -19.71
CA ALA A 320 -49.72 37.97 -20.94
C ALA A 320 -49.65 39.34 -21.66
N THR A 321 -48.67 39.51 -22.56
CA THR A 321 -48.80 39.99 -23.96
C THR A 321 -47.40 40.15 -24.59
N ALA A 322 -47.11 39.44 -25.70
CA ALA A 322 -46.96 39.97 -27.08
C ALA A 322 -45.68 40.82 -27.29
N ALA A 323 -44.88 40.75 -28.34
CA ALA A 323 -44.82 39.97 -29.59
C ALA A 323 -43.43 40.23 -30.24
N ARG A 324 -42.99 39.27 -31.08
CA ARG A 324 -42.16 39.39 -32.31
C ARG A 324 -40.82 40.16 -32.28
N HIS A 325 -39.73 39.47 -32.61
CA HIS A 325 -39.05 39.62 -33.91
C HIS A 325 -38.00 38.52 -34.11
N ASP A 326 -37.93 38.03 -35.35
CA ASP A 326 -36.97 37.05 -35.89
C ASP A 326 -35.51 37.49 -35.71
N ASP A 327 -34.62 36.54 -35.41
CA ASP A 327 -33.47 36.34 -36.29
C ASP A 327 -32.85 34.94 -36.11
N LEU A 328 -32.62 34.30 -37.25
CA LEU A 328 -32.08 32.96 -37.44
C LEU A 328 -30.57 32.96 -37.22
N GLN A 329 -30.04 32.02 -36.42
CA GLN A 329 -28.75 31.36 -36.68
C GLN A 329 -28.50 30.13 -35.77
N ASN A 330 -28.37 28.97 -36.42
CA ASN A 330 -27.63 27.76 -36.02
C ASN A 330 -27.80 27.19 -34.59
N GLU A 331 -28.67 26.19 -34.44
CA GLU A 331 -28.47 25.14 -33.43
C GLU A 331 -28.45 23.75 -34.08
N ALA A 332 -27.31 23.07 -33.98
CA ALA A 332 -27.21 21.63 -34.16
C ALA A 332 -27.88 20.93 -32.96
N PRO A 333 -28.54 19.77 -33.14
CA PRO A 333 -29.29 19.14 -32.06
C PRO A 333 -28.36 18.65 -30.95
N ARG A 334 -28.57 19.14 -29.73
CA ARG A 334 -27.97 18.60 -28.51
C ARG A 334 -28.52 17.20 -28.26
N LEU A 335 -27.70 16.18 -28.49
CA LEU A 335 -27.96 14.83 -28.00
C LEU A 335 -27.90 14.85 -26.47
N ALA A 336 -28.93 14.28 -25.84
CA ALA A 336 -28.97 14.04 -24.41
C ALA A 336 -27.74 13.18 -23.99
N PRO A 337 -27.19 13.35 -22.77
CA PRO A 337 -26.13 12.49 -22.31
C PRO A 337 -26.66 11.06 -22.15
N GLU A 338 -26.18 10.15 -22.98
CA GLU A 338 -26.41 8.72 -22.81
C GLU A 338 -25.95 8.32 -21.41
N SER A 339 -26.87 7.77 -20.63
CA SER A 339 -26.57 7.09 -19.37
C SER A 339 -25.58 5.97 -19.65
N ARG A 340 -24.36 6.07 -19.09
CA ARG A 340 -23.37 4.99 -19.14
C ARG A 340 -24.02 3.70 -18.61
N PRO A 341 -23.91 2.57 -19.33
CA PRO A 341 -24.34 1.29 -18.77
C PRO A 341 -23.48 0.95 -17.54
N ALA A 342 -24.13 0.39 -16.52
CA ALA A 342 -23.44 -0.20 -15.38
C ALA A 342 -22.45 -1.28 -15.88
N PRO A 343 -21.27 -1.46 -15.25
CA PRO A 343 -20.33 -2.48 -15.66
C PRO A 343 -20.99 -3.86 -15.61
N GLU A 344 -20.91 -4.61 -16.71
CA GLU A 344 -21.46 -5.96 -16.82
C GLU A 344 -20.81 -6.92 -15.81
N PRO A 345 -21.54 -7.94 -15.32
CA PRO A 345 -20.96 -9.00 -14.51
C PRO A 345 -19.89 -9.78 -15.27
N LEU A 346 -18.82 -10.11 -14.54
CA LEU A 346 -17.57 -10.69 -15.01
C LEU A 346 -17.77 -11.95 -15.88
N THR A 347 -17.37 -11.88 -17.14
CA THR A 347 -17.09 -13.06 -17.97
C THR A 347 -15.58 -13.33 -18.01
N PRO A 348 -15.13 -14.60 -17.94
CA PRO A 348 -13.71 -14.93 -18.04
C PRO A 348 -13.19 -14.62 -19.45
N PHE A 349 -12.22 -13.70 -19.53
CA PHE A 349 -11.52 -13.39 -20.77
C PHE A 349 -10.22 -14.20 -20.86
N VAL A 350 -9.95 -14.75 -22.05
CA VAL A 350 -8.81 -15.65 -22.32
C VAL A 350 -7.64 -14.83 -22.83
N SER A 351 -6.52 -14.85 -22.11
CA SER A 351 -5.23 -14.33 -22.55
C SER A 351 -4.18 -15.43 -22.48
N ASN A 352 -3.36 -15.53 -23.52
CA ASN A 352 -2.33 -16.55 -23.67
C ASN A 352 -1.27 -16.45 -22.56
N GLY A 353 -1.33 -17.39 -21.60
CA GLY A 353 -0.13 -17.89 -20.93
C GLY A 353 0.12 -17.45 -19.49
N MET A 354 -0.89 -17.48 -18.62
CA MET A 354 -0.76 -17.89 -17.21
C MET A 354 -2.17 -18.07 -16.64
N HIS A 355 -2.62 -19.30 -16.43
CA HIS A 355 -3.92 -19.55 -15.78
C HIS A 355 -3.66 -19.86 -14.30
N ILE A 356 -3.61 -18.85 -13.44
CA ILE A 356 -3.88 -19.07 -12.02
C ILE A 356 -5.40 -19.02 -11.87
N THR A 357 -6.07 -20.15 -12.13
CA THR A 357 -7.52 -20.23 -11.85
C THR A 357 -7.68 -20.36 -10.34
N VAL A 358 -7.74 -19.24 -9.64
CA VAL A 358 -8.19 -19.20 -8.24
C VAL A 358 -9.71 -19.39 -8.27
N ARG A 359 -10.19 -20.58 -7.91
CA ARG A 359 -11.62 -20.80 -7.69
C ARG A 359 -11.98 -20.21 -6.33
N MET A 360 -12.67 -19.07 -6.31
CA MET A 360 -13.38 -18.63 -5.11
C MET A 360 -14.46 -19.67 -4.77
N SER A 361 -14.25 -20.42 -3.69
CA SER A 361 -15.34 -21.18 -3.07
C SER A 361 -16.16 -20.21 -2.23
N LEU A 362 -17.18 -19.60 -2.84
CA LEU A 362 -18.24 -18.91 -2.11
C LEU A 362 -19.03 -19.97 -1.34
N HIS A 363 -18.70 -20.19 -0.07
CA HIS A 363 -19.59 -20.88 0.85
C HIS A 363 -19.87 -20.00 2.08
N SER A 364 -21.16 -19.68 2.20
CA SER A 364 -21.90 -19.34 3.40
C SER A 364 -21.76 -17.91 3.96
N MET A 365 -22.51 -16.97 3.38
CA MET A 365 -23.26 -15.97 4.14
C MET A 365 -24.58 -15.64 3.44
N VAL A 366 -25.67 -16.34 3.79
CA VAL A 366 -27.04 -15.80 3.85
C VAL A 366 -27.77 -16.52 4.99
N SER A 367 -28.35 -15.73 5.88
CA SER A 367 -29.22 -16.08 7.00
C SER A 367 -30.51 -16.78 6.57
N GLU A 368 -31.09 -17.57 7.47
CA GLU A 368 -32.54 -17.53 7.68
C GLU A 368 -32.85 -17.72 9.17
N GLY A 369 -33.36 -16.65 9.78
CA GLY A 369 -34.06 -16.74 11.03
C GLY A 369 -35.48 -17.25 10.77
N GLN A 370 -35.89 -18.26 11.52
CA GLN A 370 -37.30 -18.50 11.75
C GLN A 370 -37.50 -18.98 13.20
N GLN A 371 -38.10 -18.10 14.00
CA GLN A 371 -38.59 -18.41 15.32
C GLN A 371 -39.80 -19.35 15.22
N GLY A 372 -39.83 -20.35 16.10
CA GLY A 372 -41.01 -20.76 16.86
C GLY A 372 -42.01 -21.68 16.16
N THR A 373 -42.09 -22.93 16.61
CA THR A 373 -43.26 -23.40 17.38
C THR A 373 -42.92 -24.70 18.11
N ASN A 374 -43.60 -24.86 19.24
CA ASN A 374 -43.45 -25.89 20.26
C ASN A 374 -43.58 -27.34 19.75
N ASN A 375 -42.83 -28.26 20.35
CA ASN A 375 -43.46 -29.39 21.04
C ASN A 375 -42.55 -30.08 22.06
N VAL A 376 -43.02 -30.06 23.30
CA VAL A 376 -42.60 -30.89 24.42
C VAL A 376 -43.29 -32.26 24.28
N ALA A 377 -42.54 -33.37 24.31
CA ALA A 377 -43.04 -34.66 24.83
C ALA A 377 -41.94 -35.74 24.93
N THR A 378 -41.44 -35.92 26.16
CA THR A 378 -41.31 -37.20 26.88
C THR A 378 -40.55 -38.42 26.31
N ARG A 379 -39.51 -38.76 27.10
CA ARG A 379 -39.23 -40.03 27.80
C ARG A 379 -38.55 -41.22 27.07
N ARG A 380 -37.46 -41.62 27.76
CA ARG A 380 -36.96 -42.99 28.04
C ARG A 380 -36.36 -43.71 26.82
N ARG A 381 -35.20 -44.34 26.91
CA ARG A 381 -34.57 -45.05 28.03
C ARG A 381 -33.07 -45.13 27.81
#